data_AF-A0A9R0RIC7-F1
#
_entry.id   AF-A0A9R0RIC7-F1
#
_cell.length_a   1.000
_cell.length_b   1.000
_cell.length_c   1.000
_cell.angle_alpha   90.00
_cell.angle_beta   90.00
_cell.angle_gamma   90.00
#
_symmetry.space_group_name_H-M   'P 1'
#
loop_
_entity.id
_entity.type
_entity.pdbx_description
1 polymer ?
#
loop_
_entity_poly.entity_id
_entity_poly.type
_entity_poly.pdbx_seq_one_letter_code
_entity_poly.pdbx_strand_id
1 'polypeptide(L)'
;MAVDTTTAAPSHPEGDEGGEEAVRPLLSGAPAEVEDEELDIRYAPYARRDAYGPMGRGPLSAAQVARLVLAGVVLLPLRLVAGVLLVVAYYLVCRVCTLFVGGVGEGRPRLQGLRREAVLRAGRVLSRAMLFVFGFYWIPVSDRSFPNSRDVPKDHYEELERPGAIVSNHVSYVDILYHMSASSPSFVAKNSVSKLPLIGLISKCLGCIFVQRESKCSDSKGVSGAVTERLHEVSQDENSPMILLFPEGTTTNGDYLLPFKTGAFLARAPLQPVILRYPYRRFSPAWDSMDGARHVFLLLCQFANYIEVVRLPVYYPSEQEKQDPRVYANNVRKLLATEGNLVLSNLGLAEKRVYHAALNGNSPRALHQKDD
;
A
#
# COMPACT_ATOMS: atom_id res chain seq x y z
N MET A 1 -66.57 -15.41 61.36
CA MET A 1 -67.63 -16.45 61.44
C MET A 1 -67.19 -17.56 60.50
N ALA A 2 -66.60 -18.62 61.05
CA ALA A 2 -67.23 -19.93 61.24
C ALA A 2 -67.29 -20.68 59.89
N VAL A 3 -66.85 -21.93 59.67
CA VAL A 3 -66.50 -23.13 60.46
C VAL A 3 -65.86 -24.07 59.39
N ASP A 4 -64.65 -24.60 59.60
CA ASP A 4 -64.35 -25.99 60.02
C ASP A 4 -64.84 -27.08 59.04
N THR A 5 -63.96 -27.80 58.34
CA THR A 5 -63.57 -29.24 58.50
C THR A 5 -63.59 -29.85 57.07
N THR A 6 -62.74 -30.77 56.61
CA THR A 6 -62.49 -32.11 57.14
C THR A 6 -61.29 -32.75 56.42
N THR A 7 -60.55 -33.55 57.20
CA THR A 7 -59.47 -34.53 56.96
C THR A 7 -59.59 -35.49 55.76
N ALA A 8 -58.44 -35.85 55.16
CA ALA A 8 -57.77 -37.16 55.27
C ALA A 8 -56.96 -37.55 54.01
N ALA A 9 -55.65 -37.77 54.19
CA ALA A 9 -54.78 -38.60 53.33
C ALA A 9 -54.89 -40.09 53.79
N PRO A 10 -54.34 -41.13 53.10
CA PRO A 10 -52.88 -41.29 52.94
C PRO A 10 -52.38 -42.10 51.70
N SER A 11 -51.04 -42.19 51.63
CA SER A 11 -50.19 -43.28 51.11
C SER A 11 -49.36 -43.02 49.84
N HIS A 12 -48.05 -42.84 50.07
CA HIS A 12 -46.90 -42.98 49.17
C HIS A 12 -46.69 -44.48 48.78
N PRO A 13 -45.92 -44.79 47.72
CA PRO A 13 -44.46 -44.83 47.82
C PRO A 13 -43.71 -44.05 46.72
N GLU A 14 -42.46 -43.77 47.03
CA GLU A 14 -41.44 -43.08 46.26
C GLU A 14 -41.05 -43.81 44.96
N GLY A 15 -40.62 -43.03 43.98
CA GLY A 15 -39.98 -43.48 42.74
C GLY A 15 -39.21 -42.30 42.13
N ASP A 16 -37.94 -42.22 42.51
CA ASP A 16 -36.90 -41.39 41.93
C ASP A 16 -36.61 -41.85 40.48
N GLU A 17 -36.50 -40.91 39.53
CA GLU A 17 -35.50 -40.89 38.45
C GLU A 17 -35.73 -39.70 37.51
N GLY A 18 -34.68 -38.91 37.33
CA GLY A 18 -34.67 -37.65 36.60
C GLY A 18 -34.93 -37.77 35.09
N GLY A 19 -35.62 -36.77 34.55
CA GLY A 19 -35.84 -36.57 33.12
C GLY A 19 -35.30 -35.20 32.69
N GLU A 20 -34.38 -35.25 31.73
CA GLU A 20 -33.54 -34.17 31.20
C GLU A 20 -34.30 -32.92 30.72
N GLU A 21 -33.88 -31.74 31.19
CA GLU A 21 -34.03 -30.49 30.45
C GLU A 21 -33.18 -30.57 29.18
N ALA A 22 -33.85 -30.55 28.02
CA ALA A 22 -33.21 -30.48 26.71
C ALA A 22 -32.42 -29.17 26.57
N VAL A 23 -31.14 -29.21 26.94
CA VAL A 23 -30.14 -28.20 26.61
C VAL A 23 -30.01 -28.16 25.10
N ARG A 24 -30.46 -27.05 24.49
CA ARG A 24 -30.14 -26.71 23.10
C ARG A 24 -28.62 -26.77 22.94
N PRO A 25 -28.06 -27.56 22.01
CA PRO A 25 -26.63 -27.57 21.81
C PRO A 25 -26.20 -26.19 21.29
N LEU A 26 -25.35 -25.52 22.07
CA LEU A 26 -24.44 -24.50 21.54
C LEU A 26 -23.77 -25.13 20.33
N LEU A 27 -24.04 -24.60 19.13
CA LEU A 27 -23.30 -24.93 17.93
C LEU A 27 -21.83 -24.65 18.22
N SER A 28 -21.09 -25.72 18.50
CA SER A 28 -19.64 -25.71 18.64
C SER A 28 -19.04 -25.29 17.31
N GLY A 29 -17.90 -24.62 17.41
CA GLY A 29 -17.30 -23.76 16.39
C GLY A 29 -17.38 -24.28 14.96
N ALA A 30 -17.61 -23.34 14.05
CA ALA A 30 -17.30 -23.56 12.65
C ALA A 30 -15.84 -24.05 12.55
N PRO A 31 -15.50 -24.94 11.60
CA PRO A 31 -14.11 -25.32 11.37
C PRO A 31 -13.29 -24.04 11.18
N ALA A 32 -12.10 -23.95 11.76
CA ALA A 32 -11.24 -22.77 11.65
C ALA A 32 -11.04 -22.29 10.19
N GLU A 33 -11.09 -23.22 9.22
CA GLU A 33 -11.05 -22.93 7.79
C GLU A 33 -12.24 -22.09 7.28
N VAL A 34 -13.45 -22.31 7.83
CA VAL A 34 -14.66 -21.55 7.47
C VAL A 34 -14.61 -20.14 8.08
N GLU A 35 -14.07 -20.00 9.29
CA GLU A 35 -13.89 -18.68 9.93
C GLU A 35 -12.85 -17.83 9.19
N ASP A 36 -11.75 -18.45 8.74
CA ASP A 36 -10.71 -17.78 7.94
C ASP A 36 -11.24 -17.34 6.55
N GLU A 37 -12.06 -18.16 5.90
CA GLU A 37 -12.67 -17.83 4.60
C GLU A 37 -13.68 -16.67 4.72
N GLU A 38 -14.53 -16.67 5.75
CA GLU A 38 -15.44 -15.55 6.03
C GLU A 38 -14.68 -14.25 6.34
N LEU A 39 -13.57 -14.35 7.07
CA LEU A 39 -12.70 -13.22 7.38
C LEU A 39 -12.08 -12.63 6.10
N ASP A 40 -11.58 -13.49 5.21
CA ASP A 40 -11.00 -13.10 3.93
C ASP A 40 -12.03 -12.46 3.00
N ILE A 41 -13.29 -12.94 3.00
CA ILE A 41 -14.39 -12.31 2.26
C ILE A 41 -14.67 -10.91 2.81
N ARG A 42 -14.74 -10.77 4.14
CA ARG A 42 -15.02 -9.48 4.80
C ARG A 42 -13.91 -8.45 4.54
N TYR A 43 -12.67 -8.89 4.48
CA TYR A 43 -11.48 -8.05 4.29
C TYR A 43 -10.80 -8.30 2.94
N ALA A 44 -11.60 -8.59 1.91
CA ALA A 44 -11.13 -8.99 0.58
C ALA A 44 -10.03 -8.11 -0.06
N PRO A 45 -9.99 -6.77 0.12
CA PRO A 45 -8.88 -5.93 -0.37
C PRO A 45 -7.50 -6.25 0.22
N TYR A 46 -7.45 -6.99 1.32
CA TYR A 46 -6.23 -7.31 2.07
C TYR A 46 -5.92 -8.81 2.09
N ALA A 47 -6.87 -9.63 1.62
CA ALA A 47 -6.72 -11.08 1.58
C ALA A 47 -5.72 -11.52 0.51
N ARG A 48 -4.85 -12.46 0.89
CA ARG A 48 -3.86 -13.08 -0.01
C ARG A 48 -4.42 -14.35 -0.63
N ARG A 49 -4.22 -14.52 -1.93
CA ARG A 49 -4.71 -15.68 -2.69
C ARG A 49 -3.60 -16.44 -3.39
N ASP A 50 -2.36 -16.28 -2.92
CA ASP A 50 -1.20 -16.91 -3.51
C ASP A 50 -0.92 -18.29 -2.89
N ALA A 51 0.08 -19.00 -3.41
CA ALA A 51 0.39 -20.37 -3.01
C ALA A 51 0.88 -20.50 -1.56
N TYR A 52 1.13 -19.39 -0.87
CA TYR A 52 1.63 -19.35 0.50
C TYR A 52 0.53 -19.00 1.51
N GLY A 53 -0.70 -18.74 1.05
CA GLY A 53 -1.87 -18.50 1.90
C GLY A 53 -1.75 -17.28 2.83
N PRO A 54 -2.66 -17.17 3.81
CA PRO A 54 -2.64 -16.09 4.79
C PRO A 54 -1.29 -16.00 5.51
N MET A 55 -0.78 -14.77 5.70
CA MET A 55 0.50 -14.50 6.35
C MET A 55 1.73 -15.20 5.72
N GLY A 56 1.59 -15.80 4.53
CA GLY A 56 2.61 -16.64 3.93
C GLY A 56 2.90 -17.91 4.75
N ARG A 57 1.91 -18.44 5.48
CA ARG A 57 2.01 -19.60 6.38
C ARG A 57 1.20 -20.81 5.91
N GLY A 58 0.57 -20.73 4.75
CA GLY A 58 -0.19 -21.81 4.16
C GLY A 58 0.65 -23.07 3.89
N PRO A 59 0.00 -24.24 3.88
CA PRO A 59 0.68 -25.51 3.66
C PRO A 59 1.27 -25.57 2.26
N LEU A 60 2.50 -26.09 2.15
CA LEU A 60 3.21 -26.27 0.89
C LEU A 60 3.43 -27.76 0.62
N SER A 61 3.24 -28.18 -0.62
CA SER A 61 3.65 -29.50 -1.09
C SER A 61 5.17 -29.68 -0.99
N ALA A 62 5.63 -30.93 -0.87
CA ALA A 62 7.07 -31.26 -0.82
C ALA A 62 7.85 -30.66 -2.01
N ALA A 63 7.24 -30.64 -3.21
CA ALA A 63 7.85 -30.05 -4.40
C ALA A 63 7.92 -28.51 -4.34
N GLN A 64 7.00 -27.83 -3.66
CA GLN A 64 7.08 -26.38 -3.44
C GLN A 64 8.16 -26.06 -2.40
N VAL A 65 8.24 -26.84 -1.32
CA VAL A 65 9.29 -26.72 -0.30
C VAL A 65 10.67 -26.91 -0.91
N ALA A 66 10.88 -27.99 -1.68
CA ALA A 66 12.17 -28.26 -2.32
C ALA A 66 12.61 -27.11 -3.25
N ARG A 67 11.69 -26.54 -4.05
CA ARG A 67 11.97 -25.38 -4.90
C ARG A 67 12.31 -24.14 -4.09
N LEU A 68 11.59 -23.89 -2.99
CA LEU A 68 11.85 -22.74 -2.12
C LEU A 68 13.21 -22.86 -1.43
N VAL A 69 13.56 -24.06 -0.94
CA VAL A 69 14.87 -24.34 -0.34
C VAL A 69 15.97 -24.12 -1.37
N LEU A 70 15.84 -24.67 -2.58
CA LEU A 70 16.81 -24.47 -3.65
C LEU A 70 16.99 -22.97 -3.99
N ALA A 71 15.89 -22.23 -4.13
CA ALA A 71 15.95 -20.80 -4.38
C ALA A 71 16.56 -20.02 -3.19
N GLY A 72 16.26 -20.42 -1.96
CA GLY A 72 16.82 -19.83 -0.75
C GLY A 72 18.32 -20.07 -0.60
N VAL A 73 18.85 -21.18 -1.11
CA VAL A 73 20.29 -21.48 -1.10
C VAL A 73 21.02 -20.80 -2.26
N VAL A 74 20.40 -20.75 -3.44
CA VAL A 74 21.07 -20.29 -4.67
C VAL A 74 20.77 -18.81 -4.98
N LEU A 75 19.50 -18.44 -5.10
CA LEU A 75 19.10 -17.12 -5.58
C LEU A 75 19.16 -16.06 -4.49
N LEU A 76 18.69 -16.39 -3.29
CA LEU A 76 18.55 -15.43 -2.20
C LEU A 76 19.90 -14.78 -1.81
N PRO A 77 21.01 -15.52 -1.58
CA PRO A 77 22.27 -14.89 -1.17
C PRO A 77 22.81 -13.95 -2.23
N LEU A 78 22.75 -14.37 -3.51
CA LEU A 78 23.20 -13.56 -4.64
C LEU A 78 22.40 -12.26 -4.75
N ARG A 79 21.07 -12.35 -4.64
CA ARG A 79 20.19 -11.17 -4.72
C ARG A 79 20.28 -10.27 -3.51
N LEU A 80 20.45 -10.83 -2.31
CA LEU A 80 20.63 -10.05 -1.10
C LEU A 80 21.92 -9.23 -1.16
N VAL A 81 23.04 -9.87 -1.55
CA VAL A 81 24.32 -9.19 -1.73
C VAL A 81 24.21 -8.11 -2.81
N ALA A 82 23.66 -8.44 -3.98
CA ALA A 82 23.48 -7.46 -5.06
C ALA A 82 22.59 -6.29 -4.64
N GLY A 83 21.49 -6.55 -3.94
CA GLY A 83 20.58 -5.52 -3.43
C GLY A 83 21.28 -4.59 -2.41
N VAL A 84 22.00 -5.16 -1.44
CA VAL A 84 22.76 -4.37 -0.46
C VAL A 84 23.81 -3.50 -1.17
N LEU A 85 24.55 -4.07 -2.13
CA LEU A 85 25.55 -3.32 -2.90
C LEU A 85 24.92 -2.15 -3.68
N LEU A 86 23.75 -2.33 -4.28
CA LEU A 86 23.03 -1.26 -4.98
C LEU A 86 22.57 -0.14 -4.04
N VAL A 87 22.06 -0.48 -2.84
CA VAL A 87 21.68 0.52 -1.83
C VAL A 87 22.91 1.29 -1.34
N VAL A 88 24.00 0.59 -1.05
CA VAL A 88 25.27 1.21 -0.64
C VAL A 88 25.81 2.11 -1.75
N ALA A 89 25.82 1.66 -3.00
CA ALA A 89 26.23 2.47 -4.14
C ALA A 89 25.39 3.75 -4.25
N TYR A 90 24.06 3.64 -4.11
CA TYR A 90 23.21 4.83 -4.19
C TYR A 90 23.45 5.78 -3.03
N TYR A 91 23.61 5.23 -1.82
CA TYR A 91 23.96 6.01 -0.64
C TYR A 91 25.28 6.77 -0.84
N LEU A 92 26.31 6.13 -1.41
CA LEU A 92 27.60 6.77 -1.67
C LEU A 92 27.45 7.92 -2.68
N VAL A 93 26.67 7.74 -3.75
CA VAL A 93 26.37 8.83 -4.70
C VAL A 93 25.71 10.01 -3.97
N CYS A 94 24.68 9.73 -3.16
CA CYS A 94 24.00 10.76 -2.37
C CYS A 94 24.96 11.42 -1.37
N ARG A 95 25.83 10.64 -0.73
CA ARG A 95 26.81 11.13 0.24
C ARG A 95 27.80 12.07 -0.41
N VAL A 96 28.36 11.70 -1.56
CA VAL A 96 29.28 12.55 -2.34
C VAL A 96 28.58 13.84 -2.80
N CYS A 97 27.36 13.74 -3.32
CA CYS A 97 26.61 14.91 -3.79
C CYS A 97 26.20 15.86 -2.66
N THR A 98 26.13 15.37 -1.42
CA THR A 98 25.83 16.17 -0.22
C THR A 98 27.07 16.65 0.53
N LEU A 99 28.28 16.26 0.11
CA LEU A 99 29.52 16.80 0.70
C LEU A 99 29.57 18.32 0.52
N PHE A 100 29.89 19.03 1.60
CA PHE A 100 30.01 20.49 1.65
C PHE A 100 28.72 21.26 1.32
N VAL A 101 27.56 20.58 1.26
CA VAL A 101 26.26 21.25 1.29
C VAL A 101 25.95 21.53 2.76
N GLY A 102 26.06 22.79 3.17
CA GLY A 102 25.74 23.20 4.54
C GLY A 102 24.30 22.80 4.91
N GLY A 103 24.10 22.27 6.12
CA GLY A 103 22.76 21.98 6.64
C GLY A 103 22.30 20.52 6.54
N VAL A 104 23.15 19.54 6.87
CA VAL A 104 22.68 18.17 7.22
C VAL A 104 22.08 18.17 8.64
N GLY A 105 21.23 19.15 8.96
CA GLY A 105 20.44 19.21 10.18
C GLY A 105 18.97 19.16 9.79
N GLU A 106 18.30 18.06 10.13
CA GLU A 106 16.86 17.70 10.00
C GLU A 106 16.09 18.02 8.69
N GLY A 107 16.56 18.90 7.82
CA GLY A 107 15.94 19.35 6.58
C GLY A 107 16.41 18.60 5.34
N ARG A 108 15.73 18.88 4.22
CA ARG A 108 16.05 18.32 2.89
C ARG A 108 17.27 19.05 2.32
N PRO A 109 18.34 18.35 1.89
CA PRO A 109 19.44 19.00 1.19
C PRO A 109 18.90 19.59 -0.13
N ARG A 110 19.01 20.92 -0.29
CA ARG A 110 18.63 21.60 -1.53
C ARG A 110 19.73 21.39 -2.57
N LEU A 111 19.74 20.20 -3.18
CA LEU A 111 20.61 19.89 -4.30
C LEU A 111 20.13 20.65 -5.54
N GLN A 112 21.04 21.35 -6.22
CA GLN A 112 20.78 22.08 -7.46
C GLN A 112 21.80 21.67 -8.54
N GLY A 113 21.45 21.94 -9.80
CA GLY A 113 22.31 21.70 -10.96
C GLY A 113 22.79 20.25 -11.09
N LEU A 114 24.07 20.08 -11.40
CA LEU A 114 24.69 18.78 -11.71
C LEU A 114 24.58 17.76 -10.57
N ARG A 115 24.64 18.19 -9.31
CA ARG A 115 24.55 17.29 -8.14
C ARG A 115 23.17 16.65 -8.06
N ARG A 116 22.12 17.44 -8.29
CA ARG A 116 20.74 16.94 -8.30
C ARG A 116 20.54 15.99 -9.47
N GLU A 117 21.00 16.37 -10.65
CA GLU A 117 20.88 15.53 -11.85
C GLU A 117 21.61 14.19 -11.66
N ALA A 118 22.80 14.19 -11.06
CA ALA A 118 23.53 12.98 -10.74
C ALA A 118 22.76 12.05 -9.79
N VAL A 119 22.16 12.59 -8.73
CA VAL A 119 21.33 11.82 -7.78
C VAL A 119 20.11 11.21 -8.46
N LEU A 120 19.43 11.96 -9.33
CA LEU A 120 18.22 11.50 -10.02
C LEU A 120 18.57 10.45 -11.09
N ARG A 121 19.62 10.67 -11.90
CA ARG A 121 20.10 9.68 -12.87
C ARG A 121 20.56 8.38 -12.21
N ALA A 122 21.34 8.50 -11.13
CA ALA A 122 21.77 7.34 -10.36
C ALA A 122 20.57 6.60 -9.76
N GLY A 123 19.62 7.33 -9.16
CA GLY A 123 18.37 6.75 -8.66
C GLY A 123 17.61 5.99 -9.75
N ARG A 124 17.49 6.57 -10.94
CA ARG A 124 16.83 5.92 -12.09
C ARG A 124 17.46 4.57 -12.44
N VAL A 125 18.78 4.57 -12.64
CA VAL A 125 19.54 3.38 -13.04
C VAL A 125 19.58 2.34 -11.92
N LEU A 126 19.88 2.75 -10.68
CA LEU A 126 20.02 1.85 -9.55
C LEU A 126 18.67 1.26 -9.11
N SER A 127 17.57 2.01 -9.18
CA SER A 127 16.23 1.46 -8.96
C SER A 127 15.83 0.46 -10.05
N ARG A 128 16.18 0.71 -11.32
CA ARG A 128 15.94 -0.27 -12.38
C ARG A 128 16.76 -1.56 -12.19
N ALA A 129 18.02 -1.42 -11.77
CA ALA A 129 18.88 -2.55 -11.41
C ALA A 129 18.33 -3.31 -10.20
N MET A 130 17.81 -2.61 -9.18
CA MET A 130 17.16 -3.23 -8.02
C MET A 130 15.92 -4.03 -8.43
N LEU A 131 15.09 -3.49 -9.32
CA LEU A 131 13.94 -4.22 -9.89
C LEU A 131 14.40 -5.51 -10.59
N PHE A 132 15.50 -5.45 -11.35
CA PHE A 132 16.09 -6.63 -11.98
C PHE A 132 16.56 -7.66 -10.94
N VAL A 133 17.22 -7.23 -9.86
CA VAL A 133 17.60 -8.10 -8.73
C VAL A 133 16.38 -8.75 -8.08
N PHE A 134 15.26 -8.03 -7.97
CA PHE A 134 13.99 -8.58 -7.47
C PHE A 134 13.26 -9.46 -8.50
N GLY A 135 13.84 -9.72 -9.68
CA GLY A 135 13.25 -10.59 -10.70
C GLY A 135 12.26 -9.90 -11.63
N PHE A 136 12.11 -8.57 -11.56
CA PHE A 136 11.31 -7.78 -12.52
C PHE A 136 12.17 -7.44 -13.76
N TYR A 137 12.40 -8.47 -14.57
CA TYR A 137 13.27 -8.38 -15.74
C TYR A 137 12.67 -7.51 -16.85
N TRP A 138 11.38 -7.67 -17.10
CA TRP A 138 10.65 -6.94 -18.12
C TRP A 138 9.45 -6.21 -17.49
N ILE A 139 9.25 -4.97 -17.89
CA ILE A 139 8.18 -4.11 -17.37
C ILE A 139 7.43 -3.55 -18.59
N PRO A 140 6.40 -4.26 -19.08
CA PRO A 140 5.55 -3.73 -20.15
C PRO A 140 4.82 -2.49 -19.65
N VAL A 141 4.91 -1.41 -20.43
CA VAL A 141 4.16 -0.18 -20.18
C VAL A 141 3.23 0.09 -21.35
N SER A 142 1.95 0.26 -21.04
CA SER A 142 0.89 0.60 -22.00
C SER A 142 0.43 2.02 -21.77
N ASP A 143 0.53 2.86 -22.79
CA ASP A 143 -0.05 4.20 -22.79
C ASP A 143 -1.47 4.14 -23.35
N ARG A 144 -2.45 4.54 -22.55
CA ARG A 144 -3.83 4.70 -23.01
C ARG A 144 -4.00 6.07 -23.63
N SER A 145 -4.84 6.15 -24.66
CA SER A 145 -5.36 7.41 -25.20
C SER A 145 -6.88 7.33 -25.16
N PHE A 146 -7.54 8.38 -24.65
CA PHE A 146 -8.99 8.46 -24.70
C PHE A 146 -9.41 8.99 -26.08
N PRO A 147 -10.55 8.54 -26.64
CA PRO A 147 -11.01 8.97 -27.97
C PRO A 147 -11.06 10.50 -28.14
N ASN A 148 -11.41 11.23 -27.07
CA ASN A 148 -11.48 12.70 -27.05
C ASN A 148 -10.11 13.39 -26.88
N SER A 149 -9.00 12.66 -26.75
CA SER A 149 -7.66 13.25 -26.67
C SER A 149 -7.11 13.70 -28.02
N ARG A 150 -7.82 13.38 -29.13
CA ARG A 150 -7.47 13.77 -30.51
C ARG A 150 -8.22 15.00 -31.00
N ASP A 151 -9.29 15.41 -30.31
CA ASP A 151 -10.08 16.59 -30.66
C ASP A 151 -9.60 17.87 -29.97
N VAL A 152 -8.56 17.78 -29.15
CA VAL A 152 -7.78 18.95 -28.76
C VAL A 152 -6.89 19.29 -29.97
N PRO A 153 -7.05 20.46 -30.61
CA PRO A 153 -6.21 20.84 -31.74
C PRO A 153 -4.73 20.78 -31.35
N LYS A 154 -3.85 20.34 -32.28
CA LYS A 154 -2.39 20.25 -32.07
C LYS A 154 -1.76 21.54 -31.54
N ASP A 155 -2.42 22.66 -31.79
CA ASP A 155 -1.98 24.01 -31.45
C ASP A 155 -2.30 24.38 -29.97
N HIS A 156 -3.13 23.59 -29.27
CA HIS A 156 -3.41 23.74 -27.83
C HIS A 156 -2.55 22.85 -26.94
N TYR A 157 -1.71 21.96 -27.49
CA TYR A 157 -0.80 21.15 -26.69
C TYR A 157 0.37 21.98 -26.13
N GLU A 158 0.62 23.17 -26.69
CA GLU A 158 1.64 24.10 -26.19
C GLU A 158 1.25 24.79 -24.87
N GLU A 159 -0.04 24.75 -24.47
CA GLU A 159 -0.55 25.29 -23.20
C GLU A 159 -0.93 24.20 -22.16
N LEU A 160 -0.64 22.92 -22.42
CA LEU A 160 -0.97 21.85 -21.48
C LEU A 160 -0.07 21.92 -20.25
N GLU A 161 -0.62 22.45 -19.14
CA GLU A 161 0.04 22.49 -17.84
C GLU A 161 0.64 21.12 -17.50
N ARG A 162 1.94 21.13 -17.19
CA ARG A 162 2.66 19.96 -16.68
C ARG A 162 1.92 19.38 -15.47
N PRO A 163 1.64 18.07 -15.42
CA PRO A 163 0.94 17.48 -14.29
C PRO A 163 1.69 17.74 -12.99
N GLY A 164 0.97 18.22 -11.97
CA GLY A 164 1.58 18.57 -10.68
C GLY A 164 1.99 17.33 -9.88
N ALA A 165 1.28 16.22 -10.06
CA ALA A 165 1.58 14.96 -9.39
C ALA A 165 1.26 13.72 -10.23
N ILE A 166 1.94 12.63 -9.92
CA ILE A 166 1.59 11.28 -10.34
C ILE A 166 0.67 10.70 -9.27
N VAL A 167 -0.48 10.14 -9.69
CA VAL A 167 -1.38 9.39 -8.81
C VAL A 167 -1.40 7.94 -9.24
N SER A 168 -1.11 7.04 -8.31
CA SER A 168 -1.09 5.60 -8.55
C SER A 168 -1.86 4.83 -7.48
N ASN A 169 -2.38 3.66 -7.85
CA ASN A 169 -2.75 2.65 -6.86
C ASN A 169 -1.49 2.17 -6.12
N HIS A 170 -1.66 1.67 -4.90
CA HIS A 170 -0.57 1.24 -4.05
C HIS A 170 -0.74 -0.24 -3.68
N VAL A 171 0.20 -1.06 -4.13
CA VAL A 171 0.17 -2.52 -3.96
C VAL A 171 1.38 -2.99 -3.18
N SER A 172 2.57 -2.42 -3.45
CA SER A 172 3.82 -2.91 -2.88
C SER A 172 4.83 -1.80 -2.64
N TYR A 173 5.84 -2.04 -1.81
CA TYR A 173 7.02 -1.17 -1.77
C TYR A 173 7.79 -1.15 -3.10
N VAL A 174 7.58 -2.16 -3.96
CA VAL A 174 8.12 -2.24 -5.32
C VAL A 174 7.61 -1.08 -6.20
N ASP A 175 6.42 -0.54 -5.92
CA ASP A 175 5.84 0.61 -6.63
C ASP A 175 6.82 1.80 -6.63
N ILE A 176 7.49 2.02 -5.49
CA ILE A 176 8.47 3.09 -5.29
C ILE A 176 9.65 2.89 -6.24
N LEU A 177 10.20 1.67 -6.32
CA LEU A 177 11.32 1.37 -7.21
C LEU A 177 10.95 1.57 -8.67
N TYR A 178 9.74 1.16 -9.07
CA TYR A 178 9.24 1.41 -10.42
C TYR A 178 9.20 2.91 -10.72
N HIS A 179 8.51 3.70 -9.90
CA HIS A 179 8.38 5.13 -10.14
C HIS A 179 9.74 5.87 -10.06
N MET A 180 10.64 5.47 -9.17
CA MET A 180 12.02 5.99 -9.15
C MET A 180 12.75 5.74 -10.47
N SER A 181 12.59 4.54 -11.03
CA SER A 181 13.21 4.14 -12.30
C SER A 181 12.56 4.74 -13.55
N ALA A 182 11.29 5.13 -13.47
CA ALA A 182 10.55 5.65 -14.62
C ALA A 182 10.54 7.18 -14.67
N SER A 183 10.23 7.84 -13.56
CA SER A 183 9.99 9.29 -13.51
C SER A 183 10.75 10.02 -12.40
N SER A 184 11.41 9.31 -11.50
CA SER A 184 12.19 9.87 -10.38
C SER A 184 11.44 10.96 -9.57
N PRO A 185 10.19 10.70 -9.13
CA PRO A 185 9.39 11.68 -8.42
C PRO A 185 9.89 11.89 -6.98
N SER A 186 9.40 12.93 -6.31
CA SER A 186 9.47 13.03 -4.86
C SER A 186 8.33 12.23 -4.21
N PHE A 187 8.57 11.63 -3.03
CA PHE A 187 7.60 10.76 -2.36
C PHE A 187 7.07 11.38 -1.06
N VAL A 188 5.92 10.88 -0.60
CA VAL A 188 5.44 11.11 0.77
C VAL A 188 5.72 9.86 1.61
N ALA A 189 6.51 9.98 2.67
CA ALA A 189 6.97 8.86 3.49
C ALA A 189 6.71 9.09 4.99
N LYS A 190 6.67 8.01 5.79
CA LYS A 190 6.62 8.13 7.25
C LYS A 190 7.91 8.76 7.78
N ASN A 191 7.80 9.56 8.85
CA ASN A 191 8.98 10.18 9.46
C ASN A 191 10.07 9.18 9.89
N SER A 192 9.69 7.96 10.28
CA SER A 192 10.63 6.88 10.62
C SER A 192 11.55 6.49 9.45
N VAL A 193 11.11 6.63 8.20
CA VAL A 193 11.93 6.34 7.00
C VAL A 193 13.15 7.27 6.93
N SER A 194 13.02 8.51 7.39
CA SER A 194 14.13 9.49 7.40
C SER A 194 15.29 9.07 8.32
N LYS A 195 15.02 8.17 9.28
CA LYS A 195 15.95 7.68 10.30
C LYS A 195 16.58 6.34 9.94
N LEU A 196 16.12 5.69 8.87
CA LEU A 196 16.67 4.40 8.45
C LEU A 196 18.12 4.57 7.95
N PRO A 197 19.04 3.66 8.32
CA PRO A 197 20.40 3.71 7.83
C PRO A 197 20.42 3.59 6.31
N LEU A 198 21.28 4.40 5.66
CA LEU A 198 21.41 4.56 4.21
C LEU A 198 20.18 5.17 3.53
N ILE A 199 19.01 4.56 3.70
CA ILE A 199 17.73 4.93 3.09
C ILE A 199 17.29 6.35 3.50
N GLY A 200 17.56 6.75 4.75
CA GLY A 200 17.21 8.08 5.23
C GLY A 200 17.87 9.21 4.43
N LEU A 201 19.17 9.08 4.11
CA LEU A 201 19.88 10.07 3.29
C LEU A 201 19.38 10.05 1.84
N ILE A 202 19.20 8.86 1.26
CA ILE A 202 18.67 8.69 -0.10
C ILE A 202 17.31 9.39 -0.22
N SER A 203 16.39 9.12 0.71
CA SER A 203 15.05 9.70 0.76
C SER A 203 15.08 11.22 0.88
N LYS A 204 16.01 11.77 1.67
CA LYS A 204 16.22 13.22 1.80
C LYS A 204 16.73 13.83 0.49
N CYS A 205 17.66 13.18 -0.21
CA CYS A 205 18.20 13.66 -1.49
C CYS A 205 17.17 13.63 -2.62
N LEU A 206 16.20 12.70 -2.56
CA LEU A 206 15.05 12.63 -3.47
C LEU A 206 13.96 13.67 -3.17
N GLY A 207 14.12 14.45 -2.09
CA GLY A 207 13.16 15.47 -1.68
C GLY A 207 11.89 14.91 -1.05
N CYS A 208 11.95 13.72 -0.42
CA CYS A 208 10.78 13.12 0.22
C CYS A 208 10.15 14.03 1.29
N ILE A 209 8.82 14.10 1.28
CA ILE A 209 8.01 14.72 2.32
C ILE A 209 7.81 13.70 3.43
N PHE A 210 8.40 13.96 4.60
CA PHE A 210 8.21 13.12 5.78
C PHE A 210 7.01 13.58 6.58
N VAL A 211 6.12 12.64 6.88
CA VAL A 211 4.89 12.91 7.63
C VAL A 211 4.75 11.98 8.83
N GLN A 212 4.18 12.51 9.90
CA GLN A 212 3.67 11.71 11.02
C GLN A 212 2.18 11.49 10.78
N ARG A 213 1.77 10.23 10.60
CA ARG A 213 0.35 9.89 10.36
C ARG A 213 -0.47 9.79 11.64
N GLU A 214 0.18 9.86 12.80
CA GLU A 214 -0.37 9.52 14.13
C GLU A 214 -0.50 10.73 15.07
N SER A 215 0.05 11.90 14.73
CA SER A 215 -0.07 13.08 15.59
C SER A 215 -1.29 13.92 15.22
N LYS A 216 -2.30 13.92 16.11
CA LYS A 216 -3.31 14.98 16.24
C LYS A 216 -2.66 16.28 16.77
N CYS A 217 -1.46 16.64 16.28
CA CYS A 217 -0.77 17.83 16.73
C CYS A 217 -1.18 19.01 15.83
N SER A 218 -1.93 19.94 16.43
CA SER A 218 -2.56 21.12 15.83
C SER A 218 -1.58 22.07 15.13
N ASP A 219 -0.28 21.97 15.44
CA ASP A 219 0.74 22.96 15.04
C ASP A 219 1.51 22.62 13.75
N SER A 220 1.32 21.43 13.17
CA SER A 220 1.92 21.09 11.88
C SER A 220 0.90 21.30 10.75
N LYS A 221 1.32 21.81 9.58
CA LYS A 221 0.51 21.95 8.34
C LYS A 221 -0.18 20.65 7.86
N GLY A 222 -0.07 19.54 8.60
CA GLY A 222 -0.61 18.24 8.27
C GLY A 222 0.01 17.65 7.00
N VAL A 223 -0.37 16.41 6.66
CA VAL A 223 0.03 15.76 5.40
C VAL A 223 -0.45 16.59 4.21
N SER A 224 -1.70 17.05 4.27
CA SER A 224 -2.36 17.78 3.20
C SER A 224 -1.68 19.10 2.88
N GLY A 225 -1.34 19.93 3.88
CA GLY A 225 -0.70 21.22 3.64
C GLY A 225 0.71 21.07 3.04
N ALA A 226 1.50 20.10 3.51
CA ALA A 226 2.82 19.82 2.96
C ALA A 226 2.77 19.33 1.50
N VAL A 227 1.74 18.54 1.15
CA VAL A 227 1.51 18.10 -0.23
C VAL A 227 1.06 19.28 -1.11
N THR A 228 0.13 20.10 -0.65
CA THR A 228 -0.34 21.29 -1.39
C THR A 228 0.78 22.29 -1.66
N GLU A 229 1.59 22.61 -0.64
CA GLU A 229 2.74 23.51 -0.78
C GLU A 229 3.73 22.99 -1.82
N ARG A 230 4.00 21.68 -1.79
CA ARG A 230 4.89 21.06 -2.77
C ARG A 230 4.30 21.04 -4.18
N LEU A 231 2.99 20.82 -4.32
CA LEU A 231 2.30 20.88 -5.62
C LEU A 231 2.38 22.30 -6.20
N HIS A 232 2.26 23.33 -5.36
CA HIS A 232 2.48 24.71 -5.77
C HIS A 232 3.93 24.99 -6.17
N GLU A 233 4.92 24.43 -5.48
CA GLU A 233 6.33 24.53 -5.94
C GLU A 233 6.54 23.86 -7.30
N VAL A 234 5.87 22.73 -7.58
CA VAL A 234 5.96 22.03 -8.87
C VAL A 234 5.34 22.82 -10.01
N SER A 235 4.26 23.58 -9.75
CA SER A 235 3.63 24.42 -10.78
C SER A 235 4.44 25.68 -11.11
N GLN A 236 5.27 26.17 -10.18
CA GLN A 236 6.08 27.37 -10.38
C GLN A 236 7.48 27.09 -10.95
N ASP A 237 8.00 25.86 -10.81
CA ASP A 237 9.32 25.46 -11.28
C ASP A 237 9.24 24.17 -12.11
N GLU A 238 9.41 24.29 -13.42
CA GLU A 238 9.44 23.15 -14.35
C GLU A 238 10.57 22.16 -14.05
N ASN A 239 11.64 22.58 -13.37
CA ASN A 239 12.73 21.69 -12.97
C ASN A 239 12.42 20.92 -11.69
N SER A 240 11.37 21.32 -10.96
CA SER A 240 10.90 20.62 -9.76
C SER A 240 10.37 19.23 -10.16
N PRO A 241 10.76 18.14 -9.47
CA PRO A 241 10.23 16.82 -9.74
C PRO A 241 8.76 16.74 -9.33
N MET A 242 7.94 16.06 -10.13
CA MET A 242 6.56 15.73 -9.75
C MET A 242 6.53 14.98 -8.42
N ILE A 243 5.42 15.11 -7.68
CA ILE A 243 5.19 14.31 -6.48
C ILE A 243 4.47 13.02 -6.88
N LEU A 244 4.88 11.88 -6.33
CA LEU A 244 4.10 10.66 -6.38
C LEU A 244 3.20 10.55 -5.15
N LEU A 245 1.92 10.34 -5.40
CA LEU A 245 0.89 10.18 -4.39
C LEU A 245 0.19 8.84 -4.55
N PHE A 246 -0.01 8.17 -3.42
CA PHE A 246 -0.79 6.95 -3.27
C PHE A 246 -2.03 7.28 -2.41
N PRO A 247 -3.14 7.74 -3.02
CA PRO A 247 -4.22 8.36 -2.26
C PRO A 247 -4.98 7.40 -1.35
N GLU A 248 -4.87 6.09 -1.57
CA GLU A 248 -5.37 5.03 -0.67
C GLU A 248 -4.75 5.15 0.73
N GLY A 249 -3.52 5.67 0.83
CA GLY A 249 -2.79 5.85 2.09
C GLY A 249 -2.29 4.55 2.72
N THR A 250 -2.55 3.40 2.10
CA THR A 250 -2.05 2.07 2.46
C THR A 250 -2.04 1.20 1.20
N THR A 251 -1.40 0.04 1.28
CA THR A 251 -1.36 -0.97 0.22
C THR A 251 -2.55 -1.93 0.26
N THR A 252 -2.97 -2.43 -0.90
CA THR A 252 -3.94 -3.52 -1.09
C THR A 252 -3.30 -4.78 -1.69
N ASN A 253 -4.09 -5.83 -1.90
CA ASN A 253 -3.68 -7.03 -2.63
C ASN A 253 -3.55 -6.84 -4.16
N GLY A 254 -3.92 -5.66 -4.68
CA GLY A 254 -3.82 -5.32 -6.10
C GLY A 254 -5.07 -5.57 -6.94
N ASP A 255 -6.10 -6.21 -6.38
CA ASP A 255 -7.40 -6.44 -7.07
C ASP A 255 -8.43 -5.36 -6.71
N TYR A 256 -8.21 -4.67 -5.58
CA TYR A 256 -9.12 -3.66 -5.04
C TYR A 256 -8.46 -2.29 -4.96
N LEU A 257 -9.30 -1.25 -5.05
CA LEU A 257 -8.91 0.14 -4.88
C LEU A 257 -9.69 0.76 -3.71
N LEU A 258 -8.96 1.25 -2.70
CA LEU A 258 -9.55 1.84 -1.48
C LEU A 258 -10.06 3.27 -1.72
N PRO A 259 -10.83 3.86 -0.79
CA PRO A 259 -11.22 5.27 -0.85
C PRO A 259 -9.99 6.19 -0.86
N PHE A 260 -10.01 7.17 -1.76
CA PHE A 260 -8.92 8.12 -1.91
C PHE A 260 -9.00 9.24 -0.88
N LYS A 261 -7.89 9.53 -0.21
CA LYS A 261 -7.76 10.69 0.68
C LYS A 261 -7.70 11.97 -0.14
N THR A 262 -8.45 12.97 0.29
CA THR A 262 -8.61 14.26 -0.39
C THR A 262 -7.34 15.13 -0.41
N GLY A 263 -6.39 14.87 0.49
CA GLY A 263 -5.17 15.69 0.62
C GLY A 263 -4.36 15.81 -0.68
N ALA A 264 -4.37 14.78 -1.54
CA ALA A 264 -3.71 14.79 -2.84
C ALA A 264 -4.37 15.72 -3.88
N PHE A 265 -5.65 16.06 -3.67
CA PHE A 265 -6.51 16.73 -4.65
C PHE A 265 -6.76 18.20 -4.30
N LEU A 266 -6.33 18.66 -3.12
CA LEU A 266 -6.53 20.03 -2.65
C LEU A 266 -5.85 21.10 -3.52
N ALA A 267 -4.75 20.75 -4.17
CA ALA A 267 -4.02 21.69 -5.02
C ALA A 267 -4.69 21.93 -6.39
N ARG A 268 -5.74 21.17 -6.74
CA ARG A 268 -6.50 21.32 -8.00
C ARG A 268 -5.65 21.22 -9.27
N ALA A 269 -4.43 20.71 -9.15
CA ALA A 269 -3.52 20.55 -10.26
C ALA A 269 -3.94 19.36 -11.14
N PRO A 270 -3.57 19.39 -12.44
CA PRO A 270 -3.66 18.21 -13.30
C PRO A 270 -2.81 17.06 -12.74
N LEU A 271 -3.28 15.83 -12.93
CA LEU A 271 -2.64 14.63 -12.38
C LEU A 271 -2.26 13.68 -13.51
N GLN A 272 -1.13 13.02 -13.39
CA GLN A 272 -0.72 11.91 -14.24
C GLN A 272 -1.15 10.58 -13.59
N PRO A 273 -2.24 9.93 -14.05
CA PRO A 273 -2.69 8.68 -13.46
C PRO A 273 -1.84 7.52 -13.99
N VAL A 274 -1.43 6.62 -13.10
CA VAL A 274 -0.66 5.41 -13.42
C VAL A 274 -1.26 4.25 -12.65
N ILE A 275 -1.42 3.11 -13.31
CA ILE A 275 -1.95 1.89 -12.70
C ILE A 275 -0.86 0.83 -12.75
N LEU A 276 -0.57 0.23 -11.60
CA LEU A 276 0.37 -0.87 -11.45
C LEU A 276 -0.41 -2.15 -11.17
N ARG A 277 -0.16 -3.19 -11.97
CA ARG A 277 -0.68 -4.54 -11.75
C ARG A 277 0.47 -5.49 -11.53
N TYR A 278 0.27 -6.46 -10.65
CA TYR A 278 1.29 -7.46 -10.31
C TYR A 278 0.79 -8.87 -10.63
N PRO A 279 0.84 -9.32 -11.89
CA PRO A 279 0.59 -10.71 -12.21
C PRO A 279 1.59 -11.61 -11.50
N TYR A 280 1.11 -12.70 -10.93
CA TYR A 280 1.97 -13.69 -10.28
C TYR A 280 1.51 -15.12 -10.59
N ARG A 281 2.46 -16.05 -10.45
CA ARG A 281 2.19 -17.49 -10.58
C ARG A 281 2.15 -18.23 -9.24
N ARG A 282 2.91 -17.75 -8.26
CA ARG A 282 3.11 -18.46 -6.98
C ARG A 282 3.02 -17.56 -5.77
N PHE A 283 3.72 -16.44 -5.79
CA PHE A 283 3.75 -15.48 -4.69
C PHE A 283 3.33 -14.12 -5.22
N SER A 284 2.38 -13.50 -4.52
CA SER A 284 1.94 -12.13 -4.80
C SER A 284 2.95 -11.13 -4.24
N PRO A 285 3.48 -10.20 -5.08
CA PRO A 285 4.33 -9.10 -4.62
C PRO A 285 3.60 -8.05 -3.76
N ALA A 286 2.29 -8.18 -3.56
CA ALA A 286 1.49 -7.26 -2.78
C ALA A 286 1.90 -7.26 -1.30
N TRP A 287 2.08 -6.07 -0.75
CA TRP A 287 2.40 -5.84 0.65
C TRP A 287 1.10 -5.65 1.45
N ASP A 288 0.35 -6.71 1.67
CA ASP A 288 -0.96 -6.67 2.30
C ASP A 288 -0.89 -7.05 3.78
N SER A 289 -0.86 -8.35 4.07
CA SER A 289 -1.11 -8.94 5.39
C SER A 289 0.09 -9.71 5.95
N MET A 290 1.21 -9.81 5.24
CA MET A 290 2.35 -10.62 5.67
C MET A 290 3.47 -9.81 6.36
N ASP A 291 4.21 -10.48 7.27
CA ASP A 291 5.45 -9.96 7.84
C ASP A 291 6.48 -9.56 6.77
N GLY A 292 7.21 -8.48 7.04
CA GLY A 292 8.11 -7.89 6.06
C GLY A 292 9.33 -8.74 5.72
N ALA A 293 9.94 -9.41 6.71
CA ALA A 293 11.11 -10.24 6.47
C ALA A 293 10.72 -11.47 5.64
N ARG A 294 9.57 -12.08 5.98
CA ARG A 294 8.99 -13.18 5.20
C ARG A 294 8.65 -12.74 3.78
N HIS A 295 8.06 -11.56 3.60
CA HIS A 295 7.75 -11.01 2.28
C HIS A 295 8.99 -10.86 1.42
N VAL A 296 10.03 -10.21 1.94
CA VAL A 296 11.29 -10.02 1.21
C VAL A 296 11.94 -11.37 0.87
N PHE A 297 11.97 -12.31 1.82
CA PHE A 297 12.50 -13.65 1.59
C PHE A 297 11.79 -14.36 0.42
N LEU A 298 10.45 -14.40 0.44
CA LEU A 298 9.66 -15.08 -0.59
C LEU A 298 9.79 -14.39 -1.96
N LEU A 299 9.75 -13.05 -2.00
CA LEU A 299 9.94 -12.29 -3.23
C LEU A 299 11.32 -12.55 -3.85
N LEU A 300 12.38 -12.54 -3.04
CA LEU A 300 13.75 -12.77 -3.52
C LEU A 300 13.99 -14.21 -3.95
N CYS A 301 13.24 -15.18 -3.41
CA CYS A 301 13.28 -16.58 -3.84
C CYS A 301 12.53 -16.84 -5.17
N GLN A 302 11.76 -15.88 -5.68
CA GLN A 302 11.13 -16.05 -7.00
C GLN A 302 12.09 -15.75 -8.13
N PHE A 303 12.27 -16.71 -9.03
CA PHE A 303 13.10 -16.49 -10.23
C PHE A 303 12.64 -15.26 -11.04
N ALA A 304 11.34 -15.13 -11.32
CA ALA A 304 10.79 -13.98 -12.04
C ALA A 304 9.56 -13.44 -11.32
N ASN A 305 9.42 -12.11 -11.38
CA ASN A 305 8.28 -11.34 -10.93
C ASN A 305 7.82 -10.42 -12.07
N TYR A 306 6.53 -10.10 -12.09
CA TYR A 306 5.92 -9.35 -13.18
C TYR A 306 5.22 -8.12 -12.63
N ILE A 307 5.38 -7.02 -13.36
CA ILE A 307 4.65 -5.78 -13.13
C ILE A 307 4.22 -5.27 -14.50
N GLU A 308 2.93 -4.97 -14.62
CA GLU A 308 2.36 -4.33 -15.80
C GLU A 308 1.98 -2.92 -15.42
N VAL A 309 2.29 -1.97 -16.30
CA VAL A 309 2.01 -0.56 -16.04
C VAL A 309 1.12 0.01 -17.11
N VAL A 310 0.05 0.66 -16.68
CA VAL A 310 -0.85 1.41 -17.56
C VAL A 310 -0.74 2.88 -17.21
N ARG A 311 -0.27 3.69 -18.15
CA ARG A 311 -0.26 5.15 -18.02
C ARG A 311 -1.51 5.69 -18.72
N LEU A 312 -2.30 6.48 -18.00
CA LEU A 312 -3.46 7.16 -18.56
C LEU A 312 -3.07 8.56 -19.05
N PRO A 313 -3.84 9.19 -19.94
CA PRO A 313 -3.71 10.60 -20.23
C PRO A 313 -3.76 11.46 -18.96
N VAL A 314 -3.13 12.63 -19.00
CA VAL A 314 -3.20 13.61 -17.91
C VAL A 314 -4.67 13.93 -17.63
N TYR A 315 -5.05 13.82 -16.36
CA TYR A 315 -6.39 14.13 -15.88
C TYR A 315 -6.44 15.60 -15.47
N TYR A 316 -7.26 16.38 -16.16
CA TYR A 316 -7.52 17.77 -15.85
C TYR A 316 -8.82 17.87 -15.04
N PRO A 317 -8.80 18.46 -13.83
CA PRO A 317 -10.00 18.59 -13.03
C PRO A 317 -10.98 19.57 -13.67
N SER A 318 -12.25 19.17 -13.74
CA SER A 318 -13.38 20.03 -14.08
C SER A 318 -13.59 21.13 -13.03
N GLU A 319 -14.35 22.17 -13.37
CA GLU A 319 -14.68 23.24 -12.42
C GLU A 319 -15.38 22.72 -11.15
N GLN A 320 -16.22 21.70 -11.27
CA GLN A 320 -16.85 21.04 -10.12
C GLN A 320 -15.82 20.35 -9.22
N GLU A 321 -14.84 19.66 -9.81
CA GLU A 321 -13.77 18.97 -9.09
C GLU A 321 -12.79 19.95 -8.45
N LYS A 322 -12.54 21.10 -9.08
CA LYS A 322 -11.80 22.21 -8.48
C LYS A 322 -12.52 22.75 -7.24
N GLN A 323 -13.86 22.80 -7.25
CA GLN A 323 -14.66 23.27 -6.11
C GLN A 323 -14.73 22.25 -4.96
N ASP A 324 -14.87 20.95 -5.25
CA ASP A 324 -14.89 19.89 -4.22
C ASP A 324 -13.80 18.79 -4.46
N PRO A 325 -12.71 18.81 -3.66
CA PRO A 325 -11.64 17.81 -3.72
C PRO A 325 -12.10 16.37 -3.49
N ARG A 326 -13.25 16.13 -2.82
CA ARG A 326 -13.81 14.79 -2.64
C ARG A 326 -14.38 14.25 -3.95
N VAL A 327 -15.04 15.12 -4.72
CA VAL A 327 -15.54 14.77 -6.05
C VAL A 327 -14.37 14.45 -6.96
N TYR A 328 -13.32 15.29 -6.93
CA TYR A 328 -12.09 15.05 -7.69
C TYR A 328 -11.46 13.70 -7.34
N ALA A 329 -11.25 13.43 -6.05
CA ALA A 329 -10.68 12.18 -5.56
C ALA A 329 -11.51 10.96 -6.01
N ASN A 330 -12.84 11.05 -5.92
CA ASN A 330 -13.74 9.95 -6.26
C ASN A 330 -13.79 9.69 -7.77
N ASN A 331 -13.76 10.72 -8.61
CA ASN A 331 -13.77 10.57 -10.06
C ASN A 331 -12.45 9.96 -10.56
N VAL A 332 -11.31 10.45 -10.08
CA VAL A 332 -10.01 9.86 -10.40
C VAL A 332 -9.95 8.41 -9.91
N ARG A 333 -10.45 8.12 -8.71
CA ARG A 333 -10.57 6.74 -8.21
C ARG A 333 -11.40 5.84 -9.14
N LYS A 334 -12.58 6.30 -9.57
CA LYS A 334 -13.44 5.55 -10.51
C LYS A 334 -12.74 5.33 -11.86
N LEU A 335 -12.00 6.32 -12.34
CA LEU A 335 -11.21 6.19 -13.56
C LEU A 335 -10.16 5.09 -13.42
N LEU A 336 -9.33 5.12 -12.37
CA LEU A 336 -8.32 4.09 -12.11
C LEU A 336 -8.95 2.71 -11.95
N ALA A 337 -10.12 2.62 -11.29
CA ALA A 337 -10.83 1.36 -11.13
C ALA A 337 -11.34 0.80 -12.46
N THR A 338 -11.90 1.66 -13.31
CA THR A 338 -12.43 1.26 -14.62
C THR A 338 -11.31 0.82 -15.56
N GLU A 339 -10.30 1.67 -15.75
CA GLU A 339 -9.17 1.38 -16.64
C GLU A 339 -8.25 0.26 -16.13
N GLY A 340 -8.18 0.12 -14.82
CA GLY A 340 -7.39 -0.90 -14.14
C GLY A 340 -8.12 -2.22 -13.93
N ASN A 341 -9.42 -2.29 -14.24
CA ASN A 341 -10.30 -3.41 -13.86
C ASN A 341 -10.13 -3.79 -12.37
N LEU A 342 -10.21 -2.79 -11.49
CA LEU A 342 -10.07 -2.94 -10.04
C LEU A 342 -11.43 -2.79 -9.37
N VAL A 343 -11.65 -3.55 -8.30
CA VAL A 343 -12.89 -3.50 -7.53
C VAL A 343 -12.83 -2.38 -6.50
N LEU A 344 -13.84 -1.51 -6.47
CA LEU A 344 -13.93 -0.45 -5.47
C LEU A 344 -14.32 -1.04 -4.10
N SER A 345 -13.56 -0.70 -3.06
CA SER A 345 -13.87 -1.07 -1.67
C SER A 345 -14.11 0.15 -0.77
N ASN A 346 -14.95 0.04 0.24
CA ASN A 346 -15.14 1.10 1.23
C ASN A 346 -14.22 0.95 2.46
N LEU A 347 -13.38 -0.09 2.51
CA LEU A 347 -12.45 -0.33 3.60
C LEU A 347 -11.22 0.57 3.49
N GLY A 348 -10.55 0.82 4.62
CA GLY A 348 -9.35 1.63 4.70
C GLY A 348 -8.30 1.04 5.65
N LEU A 349 -7.35 1.89 6.05
CA LEU A 349 -6.22 1.49 6.89
C LEU A 349 -6.63 0.94 8.26
N ALA A 350 -7.75 1.42 8.83
CA ALA A 350 -8.25 0.94 10.12
C ALA A 350 -8.66 -0.54 10.02
N GLU A 351 -9.45 -0.86 9.00
CA GLU A 351 -9.91 -2.22 8.71
C GLU A 351 -8.74 -3.15 8.37
N LYS A 352 -7.73 -2.65 7.66
CA LYS A 352 -6.50 -3.39 7.40
C LYS A 352 -5.79 -3.81 8.69
N ARG A 353 -5.74 -2.93 9.70
CA ARG A 353 -5.13 -3.23 11.00
C ARG A 353 -5.94 -4.28 11.76
N VAL A 354 -7.27 -4.19 11.72
CA VAL A 354 -8.17 -5.19 12.33
C VAL A 354 -7.94 -6.56 11.68
N TYR A 355 -7.91 -6.63 10.35
CA TYR A 355 -7.65 -7.87 9.61
C TYR A 355 -6.28 -8.47 9.97
N HIS A 356 -5.23 -7.64 9.96
CA HIS A 356 -3.88 -8.10 10.32
C HIS A 356 -3.79 -8.58 11.78
N ALA A 357 -4.53 -7.97 12.70
CA ALA A 357 -4.58 -8.41 14.09
C ALA A 357 -5.32 -9.75 14.23
N ALA A 358 -6.46 -9.90 13.55
CA ALA A 358 -7.23 -11.15 13.53
C ALA A 358 -6.39 -12.32 13.02
N LEU A 359 -5.66 -12.13 11.91
CA LEU A 359 -4.74 -13.13 11.35
C LEU A 359 -3.56 -13.50 12.28
N ASN A 360 -3.24 -12.66 13.26
CA ASN A 360 -2.22 -12.95 14.28
C ASN A 360 -2.82 -13.57 15.57
N GLY A 361 -4.10 -13.93 15.56
CA GLY A 361 -4.79 -14.51 16.71
C GLY A 361 -5.22 -13.50 17.79
N ASN A 362 -5.16 -12.19 17.49
CA ASN A 362 -5.63 -11.16 18.41
C ASN A 362 -7.13 -10.91 18.19
N SER A 363 -7.92 -11.01 19.26
CA SER A 363 -9.37 -10.77 19.17
C SER A 363 -9.67 -9.30 18.81
N PRO A 364 -10.59 -9.02 17.86
CA PRO A 364 -10.94 -7.66 17.42
C PRO A 364 -11.39 -6.73 18.56
N ARG A 365 -12.00 -7.30 19.63
CA ARG A 365 -12.48 -6.55 20.81
C ARG A 365 -11.35 -5.90 21.62
N ALA A 366 -10.14 -6.46 21.59
CA ALA A 366 -9.00 -5.93 22.36
C ALA A 366 -8.40 -4.64 21.77
N LEU A 367 -8.77 -4.28 20.53
CA LEU A 367 -8.24 -3.09 19.85
C LEU A 367 -9.08 -1.83 20.08
N HIS A 368 -10.39 -1.96 20.34
CA HIS A 368 -11.22 -0.80 20.73
C HIS A 368 -10.96 -0.32 22.16
N GLN A 369 -10.34 -1.14 23.01
CA GLN A 369 -10.09 -0.80 24.41
C GLN A 369 -8.77 -0.07 24.68
N LYS A 370 -7.92 0.10 23.65
CA LYS A 370 -6.64 0.83 23.77
C LYS A 370 -6.66 2.25 23.18
N ASP A 371 -7.78 2.63 22.56
CA ASP A 371 -7.93 3.90 21.83
C ASP A 371 -8.87 4.90 22.53
N ASP A 372 -9.27 4.64 23.78
CA ASP A 372 -9.97 5.60 24.66
C ASP A 372 -8.99 6.37 25.56
#